data_AF-A0A7C4INR8-F1
#
_entry.id   AF-A0A7C4INR8-F1
#
_cell.length_a   1.000
_cell.length_b   1.000
_cell.length_c   1.000
_cell.angle_alpha   90.00
_cell.angle_beta   90.00
_cell.angle_gamma   90.00
#
_symmetry.space_group_name_H-M   'P 1'
#
loop_
_entity.id
_entity.type
_entity.pdbx_description
1 polymer ?
#
loop_
_entity_poly.entity_id
_entity_poly.type
_entity_poly.pdbx_seq_one_letter_code
_entity_poly.pdbx_strand_id
1 'polypeptide(L)'
;MDNVMRSADESSERLIAWGEARNIETCFERGQKLKPCPIGAGGACCRICHVGPCRLIGQNAEEEAMGVCGASLPTVAARNFLRMAAAGTAAHSDHARDMAFTLLAVANGEVRDFRITDVKKLNRVAGILEVEFEGRPVNDVARDVATKLIEDFGRQRGALYFTRRAPAKTRERWERWGIMPRGIDREIAESLHRTNMGVDQDPDSLLMSALKVSLADGWGGSMISTDVTDILFGTPQPKKAEASFGIFKEDEVNLVVHGHEPSLAEML
;
A
#
# COMPACT_ATOMS: atom_id res chain seq x y z
N MET A 1 -21.56 -12.40 32.76
CA MET A 1 -21.02 -12.43 31.39
C MET A 1 -19.52 -12.47 31.58
N ASP A 2 -18.87 -13.53 31.10
CA ASP A 2 -17.41 -13.61 31.20
C ASP A 2 -16.81 -12.42 30.47
N ASN A 3 -15.94 -11.67 31.16
CA ASN A 3 -15.30 -10.49 30.59
C ASN A 3 -14.31 -10.99 29.53
N VAL A 4 -14.70 -10.91 28.26
CA VAL A 4 -13.84 -11.32 27.15
C VAL A 4 -12.65 -10.37 27.10
N MET A 5 -11.45 -10.90 27.30
CA MET A 5 -10.21 -10.14 27.13
C MET A 5 -10.12 -9.64 25.68
N ARG A 6 -9.95 -8.33 25.50
CA ARG A 6 -9.97 -7.66 24.19
C ARG A 6 -8.58 -7.40 23.63
N SER A 7 -7.61 -7.19 24.52
CA SER A 7 -6.19 -7.01 24.26
C SER A 7 -5.36 -7.87 25.20
N ALA A 8 -4.23 -8.37 24.72
CA ALA A 8 -3.22 -9.02 25.56
C ALA A 8 -2.37 -8.00 26.36
N ASP A 9 -2.43 -6.71 26.00
CA ASP A 9 -1.76 -5.64 26.72
C ASP A 9 -2.64 -5.10 27.87
N GLU A 10 -2.14 -5.21 29.10
CA GLU A 10 -2.85 -4.79 30.30
C GLU A 10 -3.19 -3.29 30.31
N SER A 11 -2.32 -2.45 29.72
CA SER A 11 -2.56 -1.00 29.65
C SER A 11 -3.74 -0.69 28.73
N SER A 12 -3.84 -1.38 27.60
CA SER A 12 -4.97 -1.31 26.68
C SER A 12 -6.26 -1.75 27.34
N GLU A 13 -6.27 -2.86 28.08
CA GLU A 13 -7.46 -3.33 28.82
C GLU A 13 -7.95 -2.29 29.83
N ARG A 14 -7.02 -1.63 30.55
CA ARG A 14 -7.37 -0.55 31.48
C ARG A 14 -7.99 0.65 30.78
N LEU A 15 -7.47 1.04 29.61
CA LEU A 15 -8.02 2.14 28.82
C LEU A 15 -9.39 1.81 28.23
N ILE A 16 -9.59 0.57 27.79
CA ILE A 16 -10.89 0.10 27.31
C ILE A 16 -11.92 0.16 28.45
N ALA A 17 -11.61 -0.41 29.61
CA ALA A 17 -12.50 -0.35 30.78
C ALA A 17 -12.78 1.09 31.25
N TRP A 18 -11.78 1.98 31.17
CA TRP A 18 -11.95 3.41 31.45
C TRP A 18 -12.92 4.09 30.47
N GLY A 19 -12.85 3.73 29.19
CA GLY A 19 -13.74 4.20 28.13
C GLY A 19 -15.18 3.70 28.33
N GLU A 20 -15.35 2.41 28.64
CA GLU A 20 -16.66 1.81 28.95
C GLU A 20 -17.35 2.51 30.12
N ALA A 21 -16.61 2.76 31.21
CA ALA A 21 -17.14 3.48 32.38
C ALA A 21 -17.60 4.91 32.06
N ARG A 22 -17.22 5.45 30.90
CA ARG A 22 -17.58 6.79 30.40
C ARG A 22 -18.52 6.76 29.20
N ASN A 23 -19.03 5.59 28.83
CA ASN A 23 -19.85 5.38 27.63
C ASN A 23 -19.16 5.83 26.33
N ILE A 24 -17.84 5.67 26.24
CA ILE A 24 -17.07 5.94 25.02
C ILE A 24 -16.96 4.62 24.25
N GLU A 25 -17.51 4.61 23.03
CA GLU A 25 -17.49 3.40 22.20
C GLU A 25 -16.14 3.20 21.48
N THR A 26 -15.51 2.05 21.73
CA THR A 26 -14.22 1.63 21.14
C THR A 26 -14.41 0.75 19.89
N CYS A 27 -13.31 0.48 19.18
CA CYS A 27 -13.32 -0.44 18.04
C CYS A 27 -13.69 -1.88 18.45
N PHE A 28 -13.38 -2.31 19.68
CA PHE A 28 -13.71 -3.64 20.19
C PHE A 28 -15.21 -3.82 20.34
N GLU A 29 -15.91 -2.86 20.96
CA GLU A 29 -17.37 -2.93 21.09
C GLU A 29 -18.06 -2.90 19.72
N ARG A 30 -17.60 -2.04 18.79
CA ARG A 30 -18.12 -2.04 17.42
C ARG A 30 -17.90 -3.37 16.72
N GLY A 31 -16.72 -3.98 16.87
CA GLY A 31 -16.39 -5.28 16.30
C GLY A 31 -17.25 -6.42 16.86
N GLN A 32 -17.53 -6.41 18.17
CA GLN A 32 -18.40 -7.40 18.81
C GLN A 32 -19.88 -7.25 18.42
N LYS A 33 -20.36 -6.01 18.28
CA LYS A 33 -21.74 -5.71 17.86
C LYS A 33 -21.98 -6.05 16.39
N LEU A 34 -20.97 -5.86 15.54
CA LEU A 34 -21.10 -6.01 14.09
C LEU A 34 -20.92 -7.48 13.67
N LYS A 35 -22.03 -8.18 13.43
CA LYS A 35 -21.99 -9.52 12.82
C LYS A 35 -21.51 -9.42 11.36
N PRO A 36 -20.50 -10.19 10.94
CA PRO A 36 -20.08 -10.22 9.54
C PRO A 36 -21.25 -10.56 8.60
N CYS A 37 -21.35 -9.85 7.48
CA CYS A 37 -22.34 -10.17 6.45
C CYS A 37 -22.02 -11.56 5.87
N PRO A 38 -22.94 -12.54 5.93
CA PRO A 38 -22.64 -13.92 5.51
C PRO A 38 -22.32 -14.02 4.01
N ILE A 39 -22.94 -13.17 3.18
CA ILE A 39 -22.70 -13.14 1.73
C ILE A 39 -21.37 -12.42 1.42
N GLY A 40 -21.12 -11.29 2.10
CA GLY A 40 -19.89 -10.50 1.91
C GLY A 40 -18.64 -11.22 2.40
N ALA A 41 -18.75 -11.94 3.53
CA ALA A 41 -17.65 -12.71 4.11
C ALA A 41 -17.17 -13.83 3.18
N GLY A 42 -18.08 -14.45 2.42
CA GLY A 42 -17.74 -15.43 1.38
C GLY A 42 -17.35 -14.81 0.02
N GLY A 43 -17.26 -13.48 -0.10
CA GLY A 43 -16.98 -12.81 -1.38
C GLY A 43 -18.10 -12.92 -2.42
N ALA A 44 -19.29 -13.38 -2.02
CA ALA A 44 -20.38 -13.79 -2.90
C ALA A 44 -21.35 -12.66 -3.32
N CYS A 45 -20.98 -11.40 -3.04
CA CYS A 45 -21.75 -10.22 -3.37
C CYS A 45 -21.02 -9.40 -4.44
N CYS A 46 -21.70 -9.07 -5.54
CA CYS A 46 -21.19 -8.19 -6.58
C CYS A 46 -21.99 -6.88 -6.64
N ARG A 47 -21.29 -5.74 -6.58
CA ARG A 47 -21.87 -4.39 -6.66
C ARG A 47 -21.15 -3.50 -7.70
N ILE A 48 -20.56 -4.12 -8.73
CA ILE A 48 -19.72 -3.42 -9.71
C ILE A 48 -20.54 -2.57 -10.71
N CYS A 49 -21.80 -2.95 -10.98
CA CYS A 49 -22.66 -2.22 -11.92
C CYS A 49 -24.11 -2.14 -11.45
N HIS A 50 -24.92 -1.33 -12.13
CA HIS A 50 -26.33 -1.07 -11.82
C HIS A 50 -27.31 -2.14 -12.32
N VAL A 51 -26.86 -3.14 -13.07
CA VAL A 51 -27.69 -4.30 -13.44
C VAL A 51 -27.91 -5.21 -12.22
N GLY A 52 -26.94 -5.21 -11.28
CA GLY A 52 -27.08 -5.82 -9.96
C GLY A 52 -27.75 -4.88 -8.93
N PRO A 53 -27.49 -5.05 -7.62
CA PRO A 53 -26.49 -5.95 -7.02
C PRO A 53 -26.82 -7.43 -7.19
N CYS A 54 -25.81 -8.26 -7.38
CA CYS A 54 -25.96 -9.72 -7.49
C CYS A 54 -25.50 -10.39 -6.18
N ARG A 55 -26.25 -11.41 -5.73
CA ARG A 55 -25.88 -12.31 -4.63
C ARG A 55 -25.82 -13.74 -5.15
N LEU A 56 -24.70 -14.42 -4.93
CA LEU A 56 -24.43 -15.75 -5.45
C LEU A 56 -24.47 -16.74 -4.28
N ILE A 57 -25.65 -17.27 -4.00
CA ILE A 57 -25.94 -18.09 -2.81
C ILE A 57 -26.62 -19.41 -3.21
N GLY A 58 -26.41 -20.46 -2.44
CA GLY A 58 -26.92 -21.81 -2.74
C GLY A 58 -25.96 -22.88 -2.22
N GLN A 59 -26.39 -24.13 -2.17
CA GLN A 59 -25.53 -25.24 -1.74
C GLN A 59 -24.38 -25.51 -2.72
N ASN A 60 -24.63 -25.36 -4.03
CA ASN A 60 -23.65 -25.53 -5.11
C ASN A 60 -23.35 -24.18 -5.81
N ALA A 61 -23.26 -23.10 -5.02
CA ALA A 61 -23.14 -21.75 -5.59
C ALA A 61 -21.84 -21.52 -6.35
N GLU A 62 -20.78 -22.27 -6.02
CA GLU A 62 -19.48 -22.15 -6.69
C GLU A 62 -19.56 -22.61 -8.15
N GLU A 63 -20.34 -23.64 -8.42
CA GLU A 63 -20.50 -24.24 -9.74
C GLU A 63 -21.70 -23.66 -10.52
N GLU A 64 -22.81 -23.36 -9.84
CA GLU A 64 -24.09 -23.08 -10.50
C GLU A 64 -24.52 -21.61 -10.42
N ALA A 65 -24.06 -20.84 -9.43
CA ALA A 65 -24.55 -19.48 -9.25
C ALA A 65 -23.90 -18.50 -10.23
N MET A 66 -24.73 -17.68 -10.84
CA MET A 66 -24.31 -16.65 -11.80
C MET A 66 -24.95 -15.31 -11.45
N GLY A 67 -24.19 -14.23 -11.60
CA GLY A 67 -24.75 -12.87 -11.62
C GLY A 67 -25.55 -12.62 -12.91
N VAL A 68 -26.26 -11.49 -12.99
CA VAL A 68 -27.09 -11.16 -14.17
C VAL A 68 -26.28 -11.13 -15.48
N CYS A 69 -25.00 -10.75 -15.41
CA CYS A 69 -24.10 -10.76 -16.57
C CYS A 69 -23.44 -12.12 -16.87
N GLY A 70 -23.81 -13.19 -16.16
CA GLY A 70 -23.21 -14.51 -16.27
C GLY A 70 -21.86 -14.68 -15.57
N ALA A 71 -21.46 -13.76 -14.68
CA ALA A 71 -20.24 -13.94 -13.87
C ALA A 71 -20.49 -14.96 -12.75
N SER A 72 -19.64 -15.98 -12.64
CA SER A 72 -19.72 -17.01 -11.60
C SER A 72 -19.25 -16.51 -10.24
N LEU A 73 -19.50 -17.29 -9.18
CA LEU A 73 -19.02 -16.99 -7.83
C LEU A 73 -17.48 -16.83 -7.77
N PRO A 74 -16.66 -17.75 -8.31
CA PRO A 74 -15.20 -17.58 -8.35
C PRO A 74 -14.76 -16.27 -9.02
N THR A 75 -15.36 -15.92 -10.16
CA THR A 75 -15.04 -14.67 -10.87
C THR A 75 -15.39 -13.44 -10.03
N VAL A 76 -16.56 -13.43 -9.37
CA VAL A 76 -16.95 -12.33 -8.48
C VAL A 76 -16.01 -12.21 -7.29
N ALA A 77 -15.66 -13.32 -6.65
CA ALA A 77 -14.71 -13.34 -5.53
C ALA A 77 -13.32 -12.82 -5.94
N ALA A 78 -12.80 -13.28 -7.09
CA ALA A 78 -11.52 -12.83 -7.63
C ALA A 78 -11.52 -11.34 -7.99
N ARG A 79 -12.62 -10.80 -8.54
CA ARG A 79 -12.76 -9.35 -8.81
C ARG A 79 -12.75 -8.53 -7.52
N ASN A 80 -13.47 -9.00 -6.50
CA ASN A 80 -13.52 -8.34 -5.19
C ASN A 80 -12.12 -8.30 -4.57
N PHE A 81 -11.40 -9.43 -4.59
CA PHE A 81 -10.03 -9.51 -4.10
C PHE A 81 -9.05 -8.63 -4.88
N LEU A 82 -9.12 -8.63 -6.22
CA LEU A 82 -8.30 -7.77 -7.06
C LEU A 82 -8.52 -6.28 -6.75
N ARG A 83 -9.77 -5.85 -6.51
CA ARG A 83 -10.04 -4.45 -6.10
C ARG A 83 -9.48 -4.13 -4.72
N MET A 84 -9.45 -5.08 -3.78
CA MET A 84 -8.80 -4.89 -2.48
C MET A 84 -7.30 -4.69 -2.65
N ALA A 85 -6.64 -5.54 -3.44
CA ALA A 85 -5.22 -5.40 -3.75
C ALA A 85 -4.92 -4.05 -4.42
N ALA A 86 -5.70 -3.67 -5.43
CA ALA A 86 -5.52 -2.40 -6.14
C ALA A 86 -5.70 -1.18 -5.22
N ALA A 87 -6.66 -1.21 -4.28
CA ALA A 87 -6.86 -0.13 -3.31
C ALA A 87 -5.68 -0.03 -2.33
N GLY A 88 -5.15 -1.16 -1.85
CA GLY A 88 -3.94 -1.18 -1.02
C GLY A 88 -2.72 -0.62 -1.76
N THR A 89 -2.49 -1.08 -3.00
CA THR A 89 -1.43 -0.55 -3.86
C THR A 89 -1.59 0.96 -4.11
N ALA A 90 -2.82 1.46 -4.28
CA ALA A 90 -3.06 2.88 -4.49
C ALA A 90 -2.67 3.74 -3.28
N ALA A 91 -2.92 3.25 -2.06
CA ALA A 91 -2.51 3.96 -0.84
C ALA A 91 -0.98 4.14 -0.77
N HIS A 92 -0.22 3.07 -1.03
CA HIS A 92 1.24 3.16 -1.05
C HIS A 92 1.78 3.88 -2.29
N SER A 93 1.05 3.85 -3.43
CA SER A 93 1.39 4.60 -4.63
C SER A 93 1.40 6.09 -4.34
N ASP A 94 0.33 6.63 -3.75
CA ASP A 94 0.24 8.08 -3.54
C ASP A 94 1.23 8.56 -2.46
N HIS A 95 1.40 7.79 -1.39
CA HIS A 95 2.45 8.04 -0.40
C HIS A 95 3.85 8.12 -1.05
N ALA A 96 4.18 7.15 -1.90
CA ALA A 96 5.47 7.14 -2.59
C ALA A 96 5.62 8.28 -3.61
N ARG A 97 4.51 8.69 -4.24
CA ARG A 97 4.47 9.80 -5.18
C ARG A 97 4.82 11.10 -4.47
N ASP A 98 4.21 11.36 -3.33
CA ASP A 98 4.48 12.53 -2.50
C ASP A 98 5.95 12.57 -2.05
N MET A 99 6.49 11.42 -1.63
CA MET A 99 7.91 11.30 -1.29
C MET A 99 8.83 11.58 -2.49
N ALA A 100 8.53 11.04 -3.67
CA ALA A 100 9.32 11.27 -4.88
C ALA A 100 9.30 12.74 -5.32
N PHE A 101 8.14 13.41 -5.25
CA PHE A 101 8.04 14.84 -5.51
C PHE A 101 8.74 15.68 -4.44
N THR A 102 8.71 15.27 -3.18
CA THR A 102 9.47 15.93 -2.10
C THR A 102 10.97 15.88 -2.39
N LEU A 103 11.50 14.72 -2.82
CA LEU A 103 12.90 14.61 -3.23
C LEU A 103 13.24 15.54 -4.40
N LEU A 104 12.35 15.61 -5.40
CA LEU A 104 12.52 16.51 -6.54
C LEU A 104 12.55 17.98 -6.11
N ALA A 105 11.63 18.39 -5.24
CA ALA A 105 11.53 19.76 -4.74
C ALA A 105 12.75 20.15 -3.90
N VAL A 106 13.27 19.23 -3.07
CA VAL A 106 14.55 19.42 -2.34
C VAL A 106 15.72 19.56 -3.32
N ALA A 107 15.79 18.72 -4.35
CA ALA A 107 16.83 18.78 -5.37
C ALA A 107 16.80 20.08 -6.21
N ASN A 108 15.63 20.70 -6.33
CA ASN A 108 15.47 22.00 -6.99
C ASN A 108 15.66 23.20 -6.05
N GLY A 109 15.80 22.98 -4.74
CA GLY A 109 15.89 24.05 -3.75
C GLY A 109 14.57 24.76 -3.47
N GLU A 110 13.44 24.12 -3.79
CA GLU A 110 12.08 24.64 -3.57
C GLU A 110 11.61 24.42 -2.11
N VAL A 111 12.20 23.43 -1.42
CA VAL A 111 11.94 23.12 -0.01
C VAL A 111 13.17 23.47 0.82
N ARG A 112 13.00 24.32 1.82
CA ARG A 112 14.12 24.81 2.68
C ARG A 112 14.32 24.00 3.95
N ASP A 113 13.28 23.34 4.43
CA ASP A 113 13.28 22.62 5.70
C ASP A 113 13.89 21.21 5.58
N PHE A 114 13.97 20.68 4.36
CA PHE A 114 14.54 19.37 4.07
C PHE A 114 15.83 19.47 3.26
N ARG A 115 16.69 18.47 3.43
CA ARG A 115 17.94 18.32 2.67
C ARG A 115 18.20 16.84 2.42
N ILE A 116 19.05 16.53 1.45
CA ILE A 116 19.52 15.16 1.25
C ILE A 116 20.48 14.81 2.39
N THR A 117 20.07 13.92 3.29
CA THR A 117 20.83 13.52 4.47
C THR A 117 21.71 12.30 4.21
N ASP A 118 21.32 11.40 3.31
CA ASP A 118 22.09 10.18 3.00
C ASP A 118 22.49 10.11 1.51
N VAL A 119 23.61 10.76 1.20
CA VAL A 119 24.21 10.76 -0.15
C VAL A 119 24.65 9.35 -0.57
N LYS A 120 25.06 8.48 0.37
CA LYS A 120 25.47 7.11 0.04
C LYS A 120 24.27 6.28 -0.42
N LYS A 121 23.12 6.41 0.25
CA LYS A 121 21.86 5.80 -0.17
C LYS A 121 21.42 6.35 -1.52
N LEU A 122 21.49 7.67 -1.72
CA LEU A 122 21.18 8.31 -3.00
C LEU A 122 22.01 7.69 -4.14
N ASN A 123 23.32 7.58 -3.97
CA ASN A 123 24.21 7.01 -4.99
C ASN A 123 23.92 5.51 -5.26
N ARG A 124 23.56 4.73 -4.23
CA ARG A 124 23.13 3.33 -4.43
C ARG A 124 21.85 3.25 -5.27
N VAL A 125 20.88 4.10 -4.97
CA VAL A 125 19.63 4.17 -5.75
C VAL A 125 19.92 4.63 -7.18
N ALA A 126 20.74 5.67 -7.36
CA ALA A 126 21.18 6.15 -8.66
C ALA A 126 21.78 5.02 -9.52
N GLY A 127 22.67 4.19 -8.95
CA GLY A 127 23.23 3.05 -9.66
C GLY A 127 22.18 2.03 -10.14
N ILE A 128 21.16 1.74 -9.33
CA ILE A 128 20.05 0.83 -9.71
C ILE A 128 19.20 1.42 -10.84
N LEU A 129 19.00 2.73 -10.81
CA LEU A 129 18.28 3.49 -11.81
C LEU A 129 19.13 3.80 -13.05
N GLU A 130 20.41 3.38 -13.10
CA GLU A 130 21.36 3.73 -14.16
C GLU A 130 21.45 5.26 -14.35
N VAL A 131 21.66 5.97 -13.24
CA VAL A 131 21.95 7.40 -13.18
C VAL A 131 23.41 7.56 -12.80
N GLU A 132 24.21 8.19 -13.65
CA GLU A 132 25.60 8.54 -13.34
C GLU A 132 25.63 9.49 -12.13
N PHE A 133 26.54 9.26 -11.18
CA PHE A 133 26.64 10.08 -9.96
C PHE A 133 28.07 10.50 -9.60
N GLU A 134 29.10 9.92 -10.23
CA GLU A 134 30.49 10.25 -9.92
C GLU A 134 30.85 11.66 -10.38
N GLY A 135 31.42 12.47 -9.47
CA GLY A 135 31.83 13.85 -9.75
C GLY A 135 30.69 14.85 -9.95
N ARG A 136 29.43 14.42 -9.81
CA ARG A 136 28.25 15.27 -10.00
C ARG A 136 27.82 15.96 -8.70
N PRO A 137 27.22 17.16 -8.78
CA PRO A 137 26.54 17.78 -7.64
C PRO A 137 25.42 16.88 -7.12
N VAL A 138 25.32 16.75 -5.79
CA VAL A 138 24.33 15.87 -5.11
C VAL A 138 22.90 16.17 -5.56
N ASN A 139 22.54 17.45 -5.66
CA ASN A 139 21.20 17.88 -6.07
C ASN A 139 20.89 17.51 -7.53
N ASP A 140 21.89 17.49 -8.42
CA ASP A 140 21.68 17.08 -9.81
C ASP A 140 21.43 15.57 -9.90
N VAL A 141 22.16 14.77 -9.11
CA VAL A 141 21.91 13.32 -8.99
C VAL A 141 20.52 13.06 -8.42
N ALA A 142 20.12 13.77 -7.37
CA ALA A 142 18.80 13.63 -6.76
C ALA A 142 17.66 14.02 -7.70
N ARG A 143 17.83 15.05 -8.52
CA ARG A 143 16.85 15.45 -9.54
C ARG A 143 16.62 14.33 -10.55
N ASP A 144 17.69 13.73 -11.06
CA ASP A 144 17.60 12.63 -12.02
C ASP A 144 16.99 11.37 -11.39
N VAL A 145 17.40 11.04 -10.16
CA VAL A 145 16.81 9.93 -9.39
C VAL A 145 15.32 10.14 -9.19
N ALA A 146 14.90 11.30 -8.68
CA ALA A 146 13.49 11.61 -8.46
C ALA A 146 12.69 11.55 -9.76
N THR A 147 13.22 12.10 -10.85
CA THR A 147 12.56 12.07 -12.17
C THR A 147 12.34 10.64 -12.65
N LYS A 148 13.35 9.77 -12.58
CA LYS A 148 13.21 8.35 -12.97
C LYS A 148 12.22 7.59 -12.08
N LEU A 149 12.16 7.89 -10.79
CA LEU A 149 11.17 7.30 -9.89
C LEU A 149 9.75 7.78 -10.22
N ILE A 150 9.58 9.06 -10.58
CA ILE A 150 8.29 9.63 -10.99
C ILE A 150 7.78 8.98 -12.28
N GLU A 151 8.67 8.62 -13.22
CA GLU A 151 8.28 7.90 -14.44
C GLU A 151 7.62 6.54 -14.17
N ASP A 152 8.02 5.84 -13.11
CA ASP A 152 7.53 4.50 -12.77
C ASP A 152 6.06 4.49 -12.34
N PHE A 153 5.50 5.62 -11.90
CA PHE A 153 4.07 5.75 -11.62
C PHE A 153 3.24 5.62 -12.91
N GLY A 154 3.70 6.26 -13.99
CA GLY A 154 3.00 6.33 -15.28
C GLY A 154 3.55 5.42 -16.37
N ARG A 155 4.54 4.56 -16.09
CA ARG A 155 5.25 3.78 -17.11
C ARG A 155 4.30 2.89 -17.94
N GLN A 156 4.19 3.22 -19.23
CA GLN A 156 3.26 2.54 -20.14
C GLN A 156 3.79 1.20 -20.67
N ARG A 157 5.11 1.00 -20.73
CA ARG A 157 5.76 -0.21 -21.25
C ARG A 157 7.09 -0.45 -20.54
N GLY A 158 7.57 -1.69 -20.58
CA GLY A 158 8.74 -2.12 -19.81
C GLY A 158 8.37 -2.48 -18.37
N ALA A 159 9.38 -2.62 -17.51
CA ALA A 159 9.22 -2.97 -16.11
C ALA A 159 9.63 -1.80 -15.20
N LEU A 160 9.11 -1.76 -13.98
CA LEU A 160 9.57 -0.83 -12.93
C LEU A 160 11.06 -1.00 -12.68
N TYR A 161 11.78 0.08 -12.40
CA TYR A 161 13.23 0.03 -12.21
C TYR A 161 13.65 -0.88 -11.06
N PHE A 162 12.95 -0.83 -9.94
CA PHE A 162 13.32 -1.56 -8.73
C PHE A 162 13.11 -3.07 -8.83
N THR A 163 12.37 -3.56 -9.83
CA THR A 163 12.31 -5.00 -10.12
C THR A 163 13.70 -5.57 -10.46
N ARG A 164 14.65 -4.75 -10.92
CA ARG A 164 16.05 -5.14 -11.19
C ARG A 164 16.80 -5.65 -9.97
N ARG A 165 16.35 -5.28 -8.76
CA ARG A 165 16.92 -5.76 -7.49
C ARG A 165 16.57 -7.23 -7.23
N ALA A 166 15.49 -7.73 -7.83
CA ALA A 166 15.08 -9.11 -7.65
C ALA A 166 16.07 -10.07 -8.33
N PRO A 167 16.34 -11.26 -7.75
CA PRO A 167 17.18 -12.27 -8.38
C PRO A 167 16.71 -12.62 -9.80
N ALA A 168 17.64 -12.92 -10.71
CA ALA A 168 17.34 -13.22 -12.12
C ALA A 168 16.22 -14.28 -12.28
N LYS A 169 16.31 -15.41 -11.56
CA LYS A 169 15.28 -16.47 -11.58
C LYS A 169 13.89 -15.98 -11.14
N THR A 170 13.81 -14.97 -10.29
CA THR A 170 12.53 -14.39 -9.87
C THR A 170 11.95 -13.52 -10.98
N ARG A 171 12.78 -12.68 -11.62
CA ARG A 171 12.37 -11.86 -12.76
C ARG A 171 11.89 -12.71 -13.94
N GLU A 172 12.62 -13.77 -14.28
CA GLU A 172 12.24 -14.73 -15.33
C GLU A 172 10.89 -15.40 -15.04
N ARG A 173 10.60 -15.72 -13.76
CA ARG A 173 9.29 -16.26 -13.37
C ARG A 173 8.20 -15.21 -13.55
N TRP A 174 8.43 -13.96 -13.15
CA TRP A 174 7.44 -12.90 -13.35
C TRP A 174 7.15 -12.65 -14.83
N GLU A 175 8.16 -12.69 -15.68
CA GLU A 175 7.99 -12.59 -17.13
C GLU A 175 7.21 -13.77 -17.69
N ARG A 176 7.60 -15.00 -17.34
CA ARG A 176 6.93 -16.23 -17.79
C ARG A 176 5.44 -16.25 -17.43
N TRP A 177 5.11 -15.83 -16.21
CA TRP A 177 3.75 -15.78 -15.71
C TRP A 177 3.01 -14.48 -16.08
N GLY A 178 3.68 -13.57 -16.80
CA GLY A 178 3.09 -12.31 -17.23
C GLY A 178 2.72 -11.37 -16.08
N ILE A 179 3.40 -11.46 -14.93
CA ILE A 179 3.18 -10.65 -13.71
C ILE A 179 4.29 -9.64 -13.42
N MET A 180 5.25 -9.45 -14.33
CA MET A 180 6.21 -8.35 -14.22
C MET A 180 5.46 -7.00 -14.22
N PRO A 181 5.57 -6.19 -13.16
CA PRO A 181 4.83 -4.93 -13.06
C PRO A 181 5.44 -3.86 -13.97
N ARG A 182 4.58 -3.06 -14.61
CA ARG A 182 4.99 -2.10 -15.65
C ARG A 182 5.05 -0.68 -15.10
N GLY A 183 3.90 -0.14 -14.69
CA GLY A 183 3.77 1.18 -14.07
C GLY A 183 2.80 1.11 -12.91
N ILE A 184 3.08 1.78 -11.78
CA ILE A 184 2.34 1.60 -10.52
C ILE A 184 0.86 1.95 -10.70
N ASP A 185 0.58 3.15 -11.19
CA ASP A 185 -0.81 3.61 -11.41
C ASP A 185 -1.47 2.88 -12.56
N ARG A 186 -0.67 2.42 -13.53
CA ARG A 186 -1.17 1.61 -14.64
C ARG A 186 -1.70 0.26 -14.15
N GLU A 187 -1.01 -0.43 -13.25
CA GLU A 187 -1.50 -1.71 -12.72
C GLU A 187 -2.77 -1.53 -11.88
N ILE A 188 -2.88 -0.41 -11.15
CA ILE A 188 -4.12 -0.03 -10.45
C ILE A 188 -5.25 0.19 -11.45
N ALA A 189 -5.03 1.01 -12.48
CA ALA A 189 -6.03 1.30 -13.50
C ALA A 189 -6.45 0.05 -14.29
N GLU A 190 -5.51 -0.82 -14.67
CA GLU A 190 -5.80 -2.08 -15.36
C GLU A 190 -6.61 -3.02 -14.46
N SER A 191 -6.34 -3.06 -13.15
CA SER A 191 -7.12 -3.85 -12.20
C SER A 191 -8.57 -3.36 -12.12
N LEU A 192 -8.81 -2.05 -12.09
CA LEU A 192 -10.16 -1.49 -12.11
C LEU A 192 -10.89 -1.76 -13.43
N HIS A 193 -10.17 -1.71 -14.56
CA HIS A 193 -10.69 -2.08 -15.87
C HIS A 193 -11.10 -3.56 -15.93
N ARG A 194 -10.19 -4.49 -15.59
CA ARG A 194 -10.43 -5.94 -15.61
C ARG A 194 -11.62 -6.36 -14.77
N THR A 195 -11.81 -5.70 -13.63
CA THR A 195 -12.90 -6.02 -12.70
C THR A 195 -14.24 -5.44 -13.10
N ASN A 196 -14.35 -4.66 -14.18
CA ASN A 196 -15.63 -4.13 -14.65
C ASN A 196 -16.49 -5.23 -15.31
N MET A 197 -17.80 -5.00 -15.38
CA MET A 197 -18.76 -5.90 -16.02
C MET A 197 -18.35 -6.15 -17.48
N GLY A 198 -18.27 -7.43 -17.88
CA GLY A 198 -18.01 -7.81 -19.27
C GLY A 198 -16.55 -7.72 -19.72
N VAL A 199 -15.60 -7.52 -18.80
CA VAL A 199 -14.17 -7.45 -19.12
C VAL A 199 -13.47 -8.78 -18.86
N ASP A 200 -12.86 -8.96 -17.68
CA ASP A 200 -12.16 -10.20 -17.35
C ASP A 200 -13.11 -11.12 -16.56
N GLN A 201 -13.42 -12.28 -17.13
CA GLN A 201 -14.35 -13.26 -16.56
C GLN A 201 -13.64 -14.50 -16.01
N ASP A 202 -12.31 -14.58 -16.13
CA ASP A 202 -11.52 -15.73 -15.71
C ASP A 202 -10.91 -15.48 -14.31
N PRO A 203 -11.24 -16.31 -13.30
CA PRO A 203 -10.75 -16.10 -11.94
C PRO A 203 -9.23 -16.19 -11.84
N ASP A 204 -8.58 -17.08 -12.58
CA ASP A 204 -7.12 -17.23 -12.55
C ASP A 204 -6.43 -16.00 -13.13
N SER A 205 -6.88 -15.48 -14.28
CA SER A 205 -6.41 -14.22 -14.87
C SER A 205 -6.52 -13.04 -13.89
N LEU A 206 -7.66 -12.94 -13.19
CA LEU A 206 -7.90 -11.91 -12.18
C LEU A 206 -6.93 -12.03 -10.98
N LEU A 207 -6.71 -13.24 -10.47
CA LEU A 207 -5.75 -13.48 -9.39
C LEU A 207 -4.31 -13.21 -9.83
N MET A 208 -3.95 -13.52 -11.07
CA MET A 208 -2.65 -13.14 -11.64
C MET A 208 -2.49 -11.62 -11.74
N SER A 209 -3.57 -10.89 -12.06
CA SER A 209 -3.57 -9.42 -12.00
C SER A 209 -3.41 -8.91 -10.56
N ALA A 210 -3.96 -9.61 -9.57
CA ALA A 210 -3.82 -9.24 -8.16
C ALA A 210 -2.36 -9.37 -7.69
N LEU A 211 -1.67 -10.42 -8.13
CA LEU A 211 -0.23 -10.57 -7.92
C LEU A 211 0.55 -9.44 -8.59
N LYS A 212 0.23 -9.10 -9.85
CA LYS A 212 0.92 -8.03 -10.59
C LYS A 212 0.78 -6.66 -9.91
N VAL A 213 -0.42 -6.25 -9.53
CA VAL A 213 -0.64 -4.95 -8.87
C VAL A 213 -0.01 -4.92 -7.46
N SER A 214 0.01 -6.04 -6.75
CA SER A 214 0.73 -6.17 -5.47
C SER A 214 2.26 -6.11 -5.63
N LEU A 215 2.81 -6.65 -6.72
CA LEU A 215 4.22 -6.51 -7.06
C LEU A 215 4.58 -5.06 -7.41
N ALA A 216 3.67 -4.32 -8.05
CA ALA A 216 3.85 -2.90 -8.34
C ALA A 216 3.87 -2.02 -7.07
N ASP A 217 3.22 -2.47 -6.00
CA ASP A 217 3.38 -1.88 -4.67
C ASP A 217 4.76 -2.21 -4.09
N GLY A 218 5.01 -3.48 -3.80
CA GLY A 218 6.20 -3.89 -3.06
C GLY A 218 7.53 -3.56 -3.76
N TRP A 219 7.57 -3.65 -5.09
CA TRP A 219 8.75 -3.30 -5.92
C TRP A 219 8.61 -1.95 -6.63
N GLY A 220 7.60 -1.17 -6.26
CA GLY A 220 7.39 0.20 -6.72
C GLY A 220 7.07 1.07 -5.52
N GLY A 221 5.80 1.43 -5.32
CA GLY A 221 5.34 2.38 -4.29
C GLY A 221 6.07 2.25 -2.95
N SER A 222 5.88 1.14 -2.24
CA SER A 222 6.48 0.94 -0.92
C SER A 222 8.01 1.06 -0.90
N MET A 223 8.70 0.48 -1.89
CA MET A 223 10.17 0.51 -1.93
C MET A 223 10.72 1.88 -2.35
N ILE A 224 10.01 2.60 -3.23
CA ILE A 224 10.31 3.98 -3.60
C ILE A 224 10.21 4.87 -2.35
N SER A 225 9.08 4.82 -1.64
CA SER A 225 8.90 5.63 -0.44
C SER A 225 9.97 5.34 0.61
N THR A 226 10.25 4.07 0.88
CA THR A 226 11.28 3.65 1.85
C THR A 226 12.65 4.23 1.51
N ASP A 227 13.09 4.07 0.26
CA ASP A 227 14.42 4.54 -0.13
C ASP A 227 14.51 6.06 -0.17
N VAL A 228 13.45 6.75 -0.58
CA VAL A 228 13.42 8.22 -0.61
C VAL A 228 13.36 8.80 0.81
N THR A 229 12.62 8.16 1.71
CA THR A 229 12.61 8.50 3.14
C THR A 229 14.02 8.40 3.73
N ASP A 230 14.75 7.30 3.47
CA ASP A 230 16.14 7.15 3.91
C ASP A 230 17.07 8.25 3.33
N ILE A 231 16.85 8.64 2.07
CA ILE A 231 17.65 9.68 1.40
C ILE A 231 17.42 11.06 2.05
N LEU A 232 16.18 11.38 2.39
CA LEU A 232 15.77 12.70 2.90
C LEU A 232 15.91 12.85 4.41
N PHE A 233 15.66 11.78 5.18
CA PHE A 233 15.59 11.82 6.65
C PHE A 233 16.67 10.95 7.32
N GLY A 234 17.39 10.16 6.52
CA GLY A 234 18.56 9.40 6.93
C GLY A 234 18.24 7.93 7.18
N THR A 235 19.10 7.04 6.67
CA THR A 235 18.93 5.59 6.85
C THR A 235 18.90 5.24 8.35
N PRO A 236 17.82 4.62 8.86
CA PRO A 236 17.68 4.26 10.27
C PRO A 236 18.88 3.46 10.82
N GLN A 237 19.29 3.79 12.04
CA GLN A 237 20.35 3.10 12.79
C GLN A 237 19.77 2.56 14.11
N PRO A 238 20.38 1.52 14.71
CA PRO A 238 19.95 1.04 16.02
C PRO A 238 19.94 2.17 17.06
N LYS A 239 18.76 2.43 17.63
CA LYS A 239 18.53 3.42 18.69
C LYS A 239 17.70 2.80 19.80
N LYS A 240 17.86 3.31 21.03
CA LYS A 240 16.96 2.99 22.14
C LYS A 240 15.71 3.87 22.05
N ALA A 241 14.54 3.26 22.18
CA ALA A 241 13.26 3.94 22.22
C ALA A 241 12.33 3.20 23.19
N GLU A 242 11.29 3.88 23.65
CA GLU A 242 10.26 3.33 24.54
C GLU A 242 8.92 3.33 23.80
N ALA A 243 8.08 2.33 24.09
CA ALA A 243 6.76 2.20 23.50
C ALA A 243 5.78 1.69 24.56
N SER A 244 4.82 2.54 24.95
CA SER A 244 3.65 2.20 25.77
C SER A 244 2.77 3.44 25.90
N PHE A 245 1.61 3.32 26.56
CA PHE A 245 0.87 4.50 27.01
C PHE A 245 1.57 5.27 28.15
N GLY A 246 2.57 4.67 28.80
CA GLY A 246 3.34 5.30 29.88
C GLY A 246 4.36 6.36 29.41
N ILE A 247 4.51 6.56 28.09
CA ILE A 247 5.38 7.60 27.54
C ILE A 247 4.77 9.01 27.67
N PHE A 248 3.47 9.11 27.92
CA PHE A 248 2.79 10.38 28.15
C PHE A 248 3.15 10.94 29.53
N LYS A 249 3.43 12.24 29.59
CA LYS A 249 3.80 12.94 30.84
C LYS A 249 2.77 13.99 31.22
N GLU A 250 2.34 14.00 32.47
CA GLU A 250 1.29 14.90 32.95
C GLU A 250 1.71 16.38 32.98
N ASP A 251 3.00 16.65 33.09
CA ASP A 251 3.62 17.98 33.17
C ASP A 251 4.16 18.49 31.83
N GLU A 252 3.96 17.76 30.72
CA GLU A 252 4.38 18.14 29.37
C GLU A 252 3.19 18.27 28.41
N VAL A 253 3.41 19.00 27.31
CA VAL A 253 2.48 19.02 26.18
C VAL A 253 2.68 17.75 25.36
N ASN A 254 1.73 16.82 25.44
CA ASN A 254 1.77 15.57 24.70
C ASN A 254 1.20 15.76 23.29
N LEU A 255 2.04 15.65 22.26
CA LEU A 255 1.65 15.73 20.85
C LEU A 255 1.63 14.33 20.23
N VAL A 256 0.47 13.87 19.78
CA VAL A 256 0.31 12.58 19.09
C VAL A 256 0.28 12.79 17.59
N VAL A 257 1.33 12.37 16.90
CA VAL A 257 1.37 12.34 15.43
C VAL A 257 0.86 10.98 14.95
N HIS A 258 -0.21 10.97 14.16
CA HIS A 258 -0.84 9.76 13.66
C HIS A 258 -1.08 9.86 12.15
N GLY A 259 -0.64 8.84 11.41
CA GLY A 259 -0.70 8.82 9.96
C GLY A 259 0.46 8.00 9.38
N HIS A 260 0.74 8.20 8.09
CA HIS A 260 1.80 7.48 7.37
C HIS A 260 2.79 8.41 6.66
N GLU A 261 2.46 9.69 6.45
CA GLU A 261 3.35 10.65 5.79
C GLU A 261 4.41 11.20 6.76
N PRO A 262 5.71 10.87 6.57
CA PRO A 262 6.77 11.30 7.48
C PRO A 262 7.08 12.79 7.33
N SER A 263 6.78 13.41 6.18
CA SER A 263 7.08 14.82 5.91
C SER A 263 6.47 15.76 6.95
N LEU A 264 5.23 15.52 7.37
CA LEU A 264 4.61 16.29 8.44
C LEU A 264 5.26 15.99 9.79
N ALA A 265 5.53 14.73 10.09
CA ALA A 265 6.13 14.31 11.37
C ALA A 265 7.54 14.89 11.57
N GLU A 266 8.33 14.97 10.51
CA GLU A 266 9.70 15.50 10.52
C GLU A 266 9.77 17.03 10.58
N MET A 267 8.66 17.73 10.32
CA MET A 267 8.57 19.19 10.46
C MET A 267 8.13 19.67 11.85
N LEU A 268 7.49 18.79 12.63
CA LEU A 268 6.97 19.10 13.97
C LEU A 268 8.07 19.06 15.04
#